data_AF-A0A2T3G4E0-F1
#
_entry.id   AF-A0A2T3G4E0-F1
#
_cell.length_a   1.000
_cell.length_b   1.000
_cell.length_c   1.000
_cell.angle_alpha   90.00
_cell.angle_beta   90.00
_cell.angle_gamma   90.00
#
_symmetry.space_group_name_H-M   'P 1'
#
loop_
_entity.id
_entity.type
_entity.pdbx_description
1 polymer ?
#
loop_
_entity_poly.entity_id
_entity_poly.type
_entity_poly.pdbx_seq_one_letter_code
_entity_poly.pdbx_strand_id
1 'polypeptide(L)'
;MESQEKHNIEWKSVWKDEYLVGICAFANAQGGKFFIGIDDNGKIIGVENSKKLLESLPSKIRDAMGIVVDINLVPIYICVSNTKTV
;
A
#
# COMPACT_ATOMS: atom_id res chain seq x y z
N MET A 1 -13.34 6.47 -26.24
CA MET A 1 -11.98 6.04 -25.83
C MET A 1 -11.89 6.34 -24.35
N GLU A 2 -12.30 5.37 -23.53
CA GLU A 2 -12.38 5.57 -22.08
C GLU A 2 -10.98 5.50 -21.46
N SER A 3 -10.66 6.52 -20.68
CA SER A 3 -9.53 6.61 -19.79
C SER A 3 -9.50 5.38 -18.90
N GLN A 4 -8.55 4.49 -19.16
CA GLN A 4 -8.12 3.46 -18.23
C GLN A 4 -7.46 4.18 -17.05
N GLU A 5 -8.27 4.82 -16.20
CA GLU A 5 -7.79 5.29 -14.92
C GLU A 5 -7.18 4.09 -14.22
N LYS A 6 -6.04 4.33 -13.59
CA LYS A 6 -5.19 3.31 -12.96
C LYS A 6 -5.92 2.76 -11.74
N HIS A 7 -6.99 1.98 -11.92
CA HIS A 7 -7.82 1.41 -10.85
C HIS A 7 -7.05 0.49 -9.89
N ASN A 8 -5.79 0.19 -10.20
CA ASN A 8 -4.91 -0.68 -9.43
C ASN A 8 -3.79 0.10 -8.70
N ILE A 9 -3.85 1.44 -8.65
CA ILE A 9 -2.86 2.28 -7.96
C ILE A 9 -3.58 3.21 -6.99
N GLU A 10 -3.15 3.18 -5.73
CA GLU A 10 -3.63 4.08 -4.69
C GLU A 10 -2.44 4.85 -4.09
N TRP A 11 -2.58 6.17 -3.94
CA TRP A 11 -1.58 7.03 -3.31
C TRP A 11 -2.09 7.56 -1.97
N LYS A 12 -1.22 7.54 -0.96
CA LYS A 12 -1.44 8.19 0.33
C LYS A 12 -0.20 8.92 0.78
N SER A 13 -0.41 10.11 1.33
CA SER A 13 0.64 10.94 1.91
C SER A 13 1.21 10.32 3.18
N VAL A 14 0.35 9.76 4.03
CA VAL A 14 0.70 9.17 5.33
C VAL A 14 0.06 7.80 5.48
N TRP A 15 0.58 6.97 6.39
CA TRP A 15 -0.09 5.72 6.75
C TRP A 15 -1.20 5.97 7.76
N LYS A 16 -2.32 5.25 7.60
CA LYS A 16 -3.39 5.13 8.59
C LYS A 16 -3.93 3.70 8.57
N ASP A 17 -4.30 3.19 9.76
CA ASP A 17 -4.79 1.81 9.88
C ASP A 17 -6.13 1.59 9.15
N GLU A 18 -6.91 2.65 8.89
CA GLU A 18 -8.12 2.59 8.05
C GLU A 18 -7.84 2.09 6.61
N TYR A 19 -6.61 2.24 6.13
CA TYR A 19 -6.21 1.80 4.79
C TYR A 19 -6.06 0.29 4.64
N LEU A 20 -6.10 -0.46 5.74
CA LEU A 20 -6.14 -1.94 5.72
C LEU A 20 -7.34 -2.45 4.90
N VAL A 21 -8.48 -1.73 4.94
CA VAL A 21 -9.66 -2.06 4.13
C VAL A 21 -9.35 -1.94 2.64
N GLY A 22 -8.66 -0.87 2.23
CA GLY A 22 -8.25 -0.66 0.84
C GLY A 22 -7.23 -1.70 0.37
N ILE A 23 -6.27 -2.05 1.21
CA ILE A 23 -5.28 -3.10 0.90
C ILE A 23 -5.97 -4.46 0.71
N CYS A 24 -6.95 -4.79 1.54
CA CYS A 24 -7.73 -6.02 1.39
C CYS A 24 -8.57 -6.03 0.10
N ALA A 25 -9.17 -4.89 -0.26
CA ALA A 25 -9.89 -4.75 -1.53
C ALA A 25 -8.96 -5.05 -2.72
N PHE A 26 -7.74 -4.52 -2.72
CA PHE A 26 -6.74 -4.87 -3.75
C PHE A 26 -6.32 -6.33 -3.71
N ALA A 27 -6.22 -6.90 -2.51
CA ALA A 27 -5.78 -8.27 -2.34
C ALA A 27 -6.78 -9.30 -2.90
N ASN A 28 -8.07 -9.02 -2.75
CA ASN A 28 -9.18 -9.85 -3.23
C ASN A 28 -9.54 -9.60 -4.71
N ALA A 29 -9.06 -8.51 -5.30
CA ALA A 29 -9.27 -8.16 -6.70
C ALA A 29 -8.13 -8.69 -7.59
N GLN A 30 -7.91 -8.09 -8.77
CA GLN A 30 -6.79 -8.43 -9.68
C GLN A 30 -5.40 -7.99 -9.16
N GLY A 31 -5.28 -7.68 -7.86
CA GLY A 31 -4.10 -7.05 -7.28
C GLY A 31 -4.10 -5.53 -7.41
N GLY A 32 -3.08 -4.91 -6.82
CA GLY A 32 -2.91 -3.46 -6.83
C GLY A 32 -1.59 -3.04 -6.20
N LYS A 33 -1.26 -1.76 -6.34
CA LYS A 33 -0.13 -1.11 -5.71
C LYS A 33 -0.64 0.02 -4.83
N PHE A 34 -0.28 -0.04 -3.56
CA PHE A 34 -0.62 0.98 -2.58
C PHE A 34 0.67 1.69 -2.17
N PHE A 35 0.73 3.00 -2.40
CA PHE A 35 1.91 3.82 -2.12
C PHE A 35 1.66 4.72 -0.92
N ILE A 36 2.61 4.75 0.01
CA ILE A 36 2.62 5.62 1.18
C ILE A 36 3.79 6.59 1.05
N GLY A 37 3.55 7.88 1.27
CA GLY A 37 4.52 8.95 1.09
C GLY A 37 4.39 9.70 -0.23
N ILE A 38 3.23 9.61 -0.88
CA ILE A 38 2.90 10.32 -2.13
C ILE A 38 1.62 11.12 -1.90
N ASP A 39 1.62 12.41 -2.19
CA ASP A 39 0.43 13.25 -2.08
C ASP A 39 -0.58 13.00 -3.22
N ASP A 40 -1.76 13.61 -3.13
CA ASP A 40 -2.83 13.44 -4.13
C ASP A 40 -2.45 14.00 -5.51
N ASN A 41 -1.40 14.81 -5.61
CA ASN A 41 -0.86 15.34 -6.86
C ASN A 41 0.24 14.42 -7.45
N GLY A 42 0.55 13.29 -6.81
CA GLY A 42 1.63 12.39 -7.21
C GLY A 42 3.03 12.85 -6.80
N LYS A 43 3.15 13.89 -5.95
CA LYS A 43 4.43 14.36 -5.43
C LYS A 43 4.88 13.45 -4.29
N ILE A 44 6.12 12.99 -4.36
CA ILE A 44 6.71 12.22 -3.27
C ILE A 44 7.05 13.18 -2.13
N ILE A 45 6.45 12.93 -0.97
CA ILE A 45 6.63 13.75 0.24
C ILE A 45 7.45 13.05 1.33
N GLY A 46 7.71 11.75 1.19
CA GLY A 46 8.43 10.97 2.21
C GLY A 46 7.49 10.23 3.16
N VAL A 47 8.07 9.27 3.91
CA VAL A 47 7.37 8.58 4.99
C VAL A 47 8.17 8.76 6.28
N GLU A 48 7.58 9.42 7.26
CA GLU A 48 8.14 9.48 8.60
C GLU A 48 8.14 8.09 9.25
N ASN A 49 9.19 7.77 10.00
CA ASN A 49 9.32 6.48 10.70
C ASN A 49 9.18 5.26 9.77
N SER A 50 9.59 5.39 8.50
CA SER A 50 9.46 4.36 7.46
C SER A 50 9.98 2.99 7.86
N LYS A 51 11.09 2.94 8.62
CA LYS A 51 11.64 1.68 9.17
C LYS A 51 10.67 0.97 10.12
N LYS A 52 10.09 1.70 11.07
CA LYS A 52 9.12 1.15 12.03
C LYS A 52 7.83 0.70 11.33
N LEU A 53 7.40 1.44 10.32
CA LEU A 53 6.29 1.05 9.45
C LEU A 53 6.63 -0.25 8.70
N LEU A 54 7.80 -0.37 8.10
CA LEU A 54 8.23 -1.57 7.38
C LEU A 54 8.26 -2.82 8.28
N GLU A 55 8.68 -2.67 9.54
CA GLU A 55 8.72 -3.77 10.51
C GLU A 55 7.33 -4.19 11.00
N SER A 56 6.39 -3.25 11.12
CA SER A 56 5.07 -3.47 11.72
C SER A 56 3.95 -3.70 10.71
N LEU A 57 4.07 -3.24 9.46
CA LEU A 57 3.04 -3.39 8.44
C LEU A 57 2.79 -4.86 8.05
N PRO A 58 3.80 -5.71 7.80
CA PRO A 58 3.56 -7.09 7.38
C PRO A 58 2.78 -7.87 8.45
N SER A 59 3.18 -7.74 9.72
CA SER A 59 2.48 -8.38 10.83
C SER A 59 1.08 -7.80 11.01
N LYS A 60 0.92 -6.47 10.98
CA LYS A 60 -0.39 -5.83 11.11
C LYS A 60 -1.38 -6.27 10.02
N ILE A 61 -0.95 -6.30 8.75
CA ILE A 61 -1.81 -6.69 7.62
C ILE A 61 -2.22 -8.16 7.75
N ARG A 62 -1.28 -9.05 8.09
CA ARG A 62 -1.57 -10.47 8.32
C ARG A 62 -2.51 -10.67 9.51
N ASP A 63 -2.26 -10.01 10.63
CA ASP A 63 -3.03 -10.22 11.86
C ASP A 63 -4.44 -9.63 11.76
N ALA A 64 -4.62 -8.53 11.00
CA ALA A 64 -5.93 -7.91 10.78
C ALA A 64 -6.74 -8.61 9.67
N MET A 65 -6.10 -9.04 8.59
CA MET A 65 -6.79 -9.45 7.35
C MET A 65 -6.51 -10.89 6.92
N GLY A 66 -5.55 -11.59 7.53
CA GLY A 66 -5.19 -12.96 7.18
C GLY A 66 -4.42 -13.12 5.86
N ILE A 67 -3.96 -12.03 5.26
CA ILE A 67 -3.25 -12.02 3.97
C ILE A 67 -1.76 -11.69 4.13
N VAL A 68 -0.95 -12.17 3.18
CA VAL A 68 0.47 -11.81 3.06
C VAL A 68 0.62 -10.86 1.88
N VAL A 69 1.39 -9.79 2.08
CA VAL A 69 1.67 -8.79 1.05
C VAL A 69 3.16 -8.52 0.97
N ASP A 70 3.63 -8.15 -0.21
CA ASP A 70 4.99 -7.66 -0.41
C ASP A 70 5.05 -6.18 -0.05
N ILE A 71 6.00 -5.82 0.82
CA ILE A 71 6.24 -4.45 1.23
C ILE A 71 7.67 -4.06 0.88
N ASN A 72 7.80 -3.03 0.05
CA ASN A 72 9.09 -2.53 -0.40
C ASN A 72 9.28 -1.10 0.11
N LEU A 73 10.39 -0.88 0.82
CA LEU A 73 10.88 0.46 1.13
C LEU A 73 11.72 0.95 -0.04
N VAL A 74 11.20 1.94 -0.76
CA VAL A 74 11.95 2.72 -1.74
C VAL A 74 12.51 3.94 -0.99
N PRO A 75 13.67 4.53 -1.36
CA PRO A 75 14.38 5.50 -0.52
C PRO A 75 13.56 6.66 0.07
N ILE A 76 12.39 6.95 -0.54
CA ILE A 76 11.51 8.07 -0.18
C ILE A 76 10.01 7.68 -0.08
N TYR A 77 9.59 6.43 -0.30
CA TYR A 77 8.20 6.00 -0.14
C TYR A 77 8.09 4.48 0.10
N ILE A 78 6.94 4.04 0.62
CA ILE A 78 6.64 2.60 0.81
C ILE A 78 5.67 2.15 -0.28
N CYS A 79 5.95 1.01 -0.89
CA CYS A 79 5.05 0.34 -1.83
C CYS A 79 4.58 -0.98 -1.24
N VAL A 80 3.27 -1.15 -1.09
CA VAL A 80 2.63 -2.42 -0.78
C VAL A 80 2.05 -2.98 -2.06
N SER A 81 2.46 -4.20 -2.42
CA SER A 81 1.97 -4.91 -3.60
C SER A 81 1.52 -6.30 -3.21
N ASN A 82 0.42 -6.77 -3.80
CA ASN A 82 -0.06 -8.11 -3.51
C ASN A 82 0.71 -9.17 -4.31
N THR A 83 1.15 -10.22 -3.63
CA THR A 83 1.58 -11.48 -4.24
C THR A 83 0.62 -12.56 -3.76
N LYS A 84 -0.34 -12.90 -4.62
CA LYS A 84 -1.22 -14.09 -4.59
C LYS A 84 -1.61 -14.63 -3.20
N THR A 85 -2.91 -14.61 -2.92
CA THR A 85 -3.53 -15.46 -1.91
C THR A 85 -3.00 -16.90 -2.00
N VAL A 86 -2.65 -17.47 -0.86
CA VAL A 86 -2.41 -18.92 -0.72
C VAL A 86 -3.65 -19.72 -1.11
#